data_AF-H9VFU4-F1
#
_entry.id   AF-H9VFU4-F1
#
_cell.length_a   1.000
_cell.length_b   1.000
_cell.length_c   1.000
_cell.angle_alpha   90.00
_cell.angle_beta   90.00
_cell.angle_gamma   90.00
#
_symmetry.space_group_name_H-M   'P 1'
#
loop_
_entity.id
_entity.type
_entity.pdbx_description
1 polymer ?
#
loop_
_entity_poly.entity_id
_entity_poly.type
_entity_poly.pdbx_seq_one_letter_code
_entity_poly.pdbx_strand_id
1 'polypeptide(L)' 'SKTAAYVKFYTTHTQAFFKQFALSMIKMGNLSPLTGSQGEIRKNCRKMN' A
#
# COMPACT_ATOMS: atom_id res chain seq x y z
N SER A 1 -18.92 16.35 -3.25
CA SER A 1 -17.94 15.40 -3.83
C SER A 1 -17.94 14.10 -3.03
N LYS A 2 -17.85 12.93 -3.69
CA LYS A 2 -17.86 11.59 -3.06
C LYS A 2 -16.69 11.40 -2.08
N THR A 3 -15.52 11.94 -2.39
CA THR A 3 -14.32 11.85 -1.53
C THR A 3 -14.43 12.70 -0.28
N ALA A 4 -15.11 13.85 -0.34
CA ALA A 4 -15.32 14.72 0.82
C ALA A 4 -16.10 14.02 1.94
N ALA A 5 -17.05 13.13 1.60
CA ALA A 5 -17.78 12.33 2.59
C ALA A 5 -16.87 11.35 3.34
N TYR A 6 -15.93 10.72 2.64
CA TYR A 6 -14.94 9.83 3.26
C TYR A 6 -13.99 10.59 4.19
N VAL A 7 -13.52 11.78 3.78
CA VAL A 7 -12.69 12.63 4.64
C VAL A 7 -13.41 12.94 5.94
N LYS A 8 -14.66 13.42 5.87
CA LYS A 8 -15.48 13.73 7.06
C LYS A 8 -15.69 12.51 7.96
N PHE A 9 -15.88 11.33 7.38
CA PHE A 9 -16.04 10.09 8.12
C PHE A 9 -14.75 9.68 8.86
N TYR A 10 -13.62 9.71 8.17
CA TYR A 10 -12.34 9.27 8.73
C TYR A 10 -11.79 10.24 9.78
N THR A 11 -12.11 11.54 9.70
CA THR A 11 -11.72 12.51 10.74
C THR A 11 -12.43 12.25 12.08
N THR A 12 -13.63 11.67 12.05
CA THR A 12 -14.39 11.35 13.28
C THR A 12 -14.21 9.91 13.73
N HIS A 13 -13.74 9.02 12.84
CA HIS A 13 -13.54 7.59 13.10
C HIS A 13 -12.11 7.16 12.77
N THR A 14 -11.15 7.58 13.58
CA THR A 14 -9.72 7.33 13.36
C THR A 14 -9.38 5.84 13.24
N GLN A 15 -10.03 4.97 14.03
CA GLN A 15 -9.82 3.52 13.92
C GLN A 15 -10.28 2.97 12.56
N ALA A 16 -11.38 3.50 12.01
CA ALA A 16 -11.86 3.11 10.69
C ALA A 16 -10.90 3.55 9.58
N PHE A 17 -10.25 4.71 9.73
CA PHE A 17 -9.18 5.15 8.84
C PHE A 17 -8.01 4.18 8.85
N PHE A 18 -7.45 3.87 10.01
CA PHE A 18 -6.29 2.97 10.10
C PHE A 18 -6.59 1.57 9.58
N LYS A 19 -7.78 1.04 9.86
CA LYS A 19 -8.23 -0.24 9.30
C LYS A 19 -8.24 -0.19 7.77
N GLN A 20 -8.85 0.83 7.18
CA GLN A 20 -8.93 0.97 5.72
C GLN A 20 -7.55 1.19 5.09
N PHE A 21 -6.70 1.98 5.75
CA PHE A 21 -5.34 2.25 5.31
C PHE A 21 -4.50 0.96 5.25
N ALA A 22 -4.54 0.15 6.31
CA ALA A 22 -3.82 -1.13 6.34
C ALA A 22 -4.25 -2.07 5.18
N LEU A 23 -5.56 -2.20 4.95
CA LEU A 23 -6.08 -3.00 3.83
C LEU A 23 -5.63 -2.45 2.47
N SER A 24 -5.58 -1.12 2.32
CA SER A 24 -5.13 -0.46 1.10
C SER A 24 -3.65 -0.69 0.83
N MET A 25 -2.81 -0.66 1.89
CA MET A 25 -1.37 -0.94 1.78
C MET A 25 -1.08 -2.40 1.40
N ILE A 26 -1.83 -3.36 1.93
CA ILE A 26 -1.74 -4.77 1.52
C ILE A 26 -2.08 -4.92 0.04
N LYS A 27 -3.20 -4.30 -0.39
CA LYS A 27 -3.62 -4.35 -1.80
C LYS A 27 -2.57 -3.72 -2.72
N MET A 28 -1.99 -2.59 -2.32
CA MET A 28 -0.93 -1.90 -3.07
C MET A 28 0.35 -2.74 -3.16
N GLY A 29 0.79 -3.35 -2.05
CA GLY A 29 1.99 -4.20 -2.02
C GLY A 29 1.88 -5.46 -2.87
N ASN A 30 0.66 -5.94 -3.11
CA ASN A 30 0.39 -7.09 -3.96
C ASN A 30 0.29 -6.75 -5.46
N LEU A 31 0.54 -5.50 -5.87
CA LEU A 31 0.54 -5.12 -7.28
C LEU A 31 1.80 -5.65 -7.98
N SER A 32 1.60 -6.66 -8.83
CA SER A 32 2.61 -7.20 -9.75
C SER A 32 4.01 -7.47 -9.14
N PRO A 33 4.11 -8.19 -8.01
CA PRO A 33 5.40 -8.52 -7.43
C PRO A 33 6.19 -9.48 -8.33
N LEU A 34 7.52 -9.34 -8.34
CA LEU A 34 8.41 -10.37 -8.88
C LEU A 34 8.52 -11.50 -7.85
N THR A 35 8.22 -12.74 -8.26
CA THR A 35 8.16 -13.91 -7.37
C THR A 35 8.93 -15.09 -7.95
N GLY A 36 9.23 -16.08 -7.11
CA GLY A 36 9.99 -17.26 -7.52
C GLY A 36 11.39 -16.87 -8.00
N SER A 37 11.74 -17.26 -9.23
CA SER A 37 13.02 -16.93 -9.87
C SER A 37 12.98 -15.64 -10.71
N GLN A 38 11.88 -14.87 -10.68
CA GLN A 38 11.78 -13.61 -11.40
C GLN A 38 12.51 -12.49 -10.63
N GLY A 39 13.41 -11.76 -11.31
CA GLY A 39 14.18 -10.67 -10.70
C GLY A 39 15.42 -11.16 -9.95
N GLU A 40 15.90 -10.35 -9.00
CA GLU A 40 17.08 -10.66 -8.18
C GLU A 40 17.05 -9.97 -6.81
N ILE A 41 17.76 -10.53 -5.83
CA ILE A 41 18.04 -9.86 -4.56
C ILE A 41 19.25 -8.94 -4.75
N ARG A 42 19.02 -7.62 -4.75
CA ARG A 42 20.08 -6.63 -4.97
C ARG A 42 20.99 -6.49 -3.76
N LYS A 43 22.31 -6.49 -4.01
CA LYS A 43 23.34 -6.16 -2.99
C LYS A 43 23.41 -4.65 -2.73
N ASN A 44 23.09 -3.85 -3.75
CA ASN A 44 22.98 -2.40 -3.66
C ASN A 44 21.70 -1.96 -4.38
N CYS A 45 20.73 -1.41 -3.65
CA CYS A 45 19.42 -1.03 -4.22
C CYS A 45 19.51 -0.05 -5.40
N ARG A 46 20.59 0.72 -5.51
CA ARG A 46 20.79 1.73 -6.57
C ARG A 46 21.37 1.15 -7.87
N LYS A 47 21.80 -0.10 -7.90
CA LYS A 47 22.42 -0.74 -9.08
C LYS A 47 21.82 -2.13 -9.33
N MET A 48 21.89 -2.59 -10.58
CA MET A 48 21.75 -4.02 -10.88
C MET A 48 23.00 -4.74 -10.34
N ASN A 49 22.87 -5.99 -9.92
CA ASN A 49 24.05 -6.78 -9.55
C ASN A 49 24.95 -7.08 -10.73
#